data_AF-A0A9J6E972-F1
#
_entry.id   AF-A0A9J6E972-F1
#
_cell.length_a   1.000
_cell.length_b   1.000
_cell.length_c   1.000
_cell.angle_alpha   90.00
_cell.angle_beta   90.00
_cell.angle_gamma   90.00
#
_symmetry.space_group_name_H-M   'P 1'
#
loop_
_entity.id
_entity.type
_entity.pdbx_description
1 polymer ?
#
loop_
_entity_poly.entity_id
_entity_poly.type
_entity_poly.pdbx_seq_one_letter_code
_entity_poly.pdbx_strand_id
1 'polypeptide(L)'
;MSAKLKYRLRQLQNSRNHAIPLAAPAEPVSRTPQPANQLPKIKLMKLDGELSLWTPLSEQFKQPTHNNRALTDVNRFACLRSVLTGDAASAIAGLPATASCYCEALDILKQRFAKTDVIIQAHTQRLIDMRPVQSSNDLRELRCLYGTVRTQSRGLKTLRVSEDSYSAMFYPFLLKSLPHDIVLDFNKAIARQRTERPGWPNQELRASIVCLLFFIKREVESRERTVVLHVSAKEHMSKCQDTRLRTSTTASSRR
;
A
#
# COMPACT_ATOMS: atom_id res chain seq x y z
N MET A 1 -48.95 19.11 80.45
CA MET A 1 -48.11 18.55 79.39
C MET A 1 -48.87 18.48 78.05
N SER A 2 -48.91 19.57 77.25
CA SER A 2 -49.53 19.53 75.91
C SER A 2 -48.94 20.57 74.95
N ALA A 3 -47.60 20.59 74.86
CA ALA A 3 -46.87 21.45 73.91
C ALA A 3 -46.91 20.90 72.47
N LYS A 4 -47.13 19.58 72.28
CA LYS A 4 -47.16 18.94 70.95
C LYS A 4 -48.45 19.22 70.16
N LEU A 5 -49.57 19.52 70.83
CA LEU A 5 -50.85 19.76 70.16
C LEU A 5 -51.02 21.20 69.66
N LYS A 6 -50.38 22.19 70.30
CA LYS A 6 -50.41 23.59 69.83
C LYS A 6 -49.53 23.81 68.59
N TYR A 7 -48.47 23.04 68.43
CA TYR A 7 -47.57 23.17 67.27
C TYR A 7 -48.22 22.69 65.97
N ARG A 8 -49.00 21.61 66.00
CA ARG A 8 -49.68 21.07 64.81
C ARG A 8 -50.79 21.97 64.27
N LEU A 9 -51.46 22.73 65.12
CA LEU A 9 -52.51 23.67 64.70
C LEU A 9 -51.96 24.95 64.05
N ARG A 10 -50.68 25.28 64.28
CA ARG A 10 -50.00 26.42 63.65
C ARG A 10 -49.43 26.09 62.25
N GLN A 11 -49.29 24.80 61.93
CA GLN A 11 -48.74 24.31 60.65
C GLN A 11 -49.78 24.15 59.52
N LEU A 12 -51.08 24.29 59.81
CA LEU A 12 -52.15 24.13 58.81
C LEU A 12 -52.80 25.44 58.34
N GLN A 13 -52.44 26.58 58.92
CA GLN A 13 -52.98 27.89 58.51
C GLN A 13 -52.02 28.73 57.66
N ASN A 14 -50.78 28.27 57.45
CA ASN A 14 -49.79 28.99 56.64
C ASN A 14 -49.72 28.53 55.16
N SER A 15 -50.65 27.68 54.70
CA SER A 15 -50.70 27.18 53.31
C SER A 15 -51.69 27.92 52.41
N ARG A 16 -52.10 29.14 52.77
CA ARG A 16 -53.08 29.90 52.00
C ARG A 16 -52.62 31.34 51.81
N ASN A 17 -51.62 31.51 50.94
CA ASN A 17 -51.21 32.72 50.19
C ASN A 17 -49.94 32.34 49.38
N HIS A 18 -49.69 32.68 48.13
CA HIS A 18 -50.46 33.14 46.97
C HIS A 18 -49.47 33.04 45.79
N ALA A 19 -49.97 32.63 44.62
CA ALA A 19 -49.47 32.89 43.26
C ALA A 19 -48.04 32.50 42.79
N ILE A 20 -48.03 31.75 41.68
CA ILE A 20 -46.92 31.35 40.80
C ILE A 20 -46.43 32.54 39.96
N PRO A 21 -45.13 32.60 39.60
CA PRO A 21 -44.76 33.10 38.29
C PRO A 21 -44.00 32.09 37.41
N LEU A 22 -44.48 32.09 36.17
CA LEU A 22 -44.07 31.49 34.91
C LEU A 22 -42.55 31.45 34.60
N ALA A 23 -42.09 30.26 34.18
CA ALA A 23 -40.99 29.91 33.26
C ALA A 23 -39.78 30.85 33.03
N ALA A 24 -38.57 30.32 33.25
CA ALA A 24 -37.35 30.70 32.51
C ALA A 24 -36.63 29.42 32.00
N PRO A 25 -36.09 29.37 30.76
CA PRO A 25 -35.55 28.16 30.16
C PRO A 25 -34.13 27.83 30.65
N ALA A 26 -33.83 26.54 30.70
CA ALA A 26 -32.53 25.98 31.06
C ALA A 26 -31.38 26.50 30.16
N GLU A 27 -30.29 26.93 30.79
CA GLU A 27 -29.03 27.17 30.09
C GLU A 27 -28.44 25.85 29.54
N PRO A 28 -27.99 25.82 28.27
CA PRO A 28 -27.30 24.67 27.74
C PRO A 28 -25.86 24.62 28.28
N VAL A 29 -25.56 23.52 28.97
CA VAL A 29 -24.22 23.12 29.40
C VAL A 29 -23.25 23.21 28.21
N SER A 30 -22.33 24.16 28.28
CA SER A 30 -21.20 24.33 27.36
C SER A 30 -20.36 23.05 27.32
N ARG A 31 -20.65 22.17 26.35
CA ARG A 31 -19.72 21.11 25.95
C ARG A 31 -18.57 21.76 25.20
N THR A 32 -17.43 21.87 25.84
CA THR A 32 -16.14 22.08 25.17
C THR A 32 -15.98 21.01 24.09
N PRO A 33 -15.79 21.37 22.81
CA PRO A 33 -15.41 20.39 21.80
C PRO A 33 -14.01 19.90 22.15
N GLN A 34 -13.90 18.62 22.50
CA GLN A 34 -12.59 17.96 22.57
C GLN A 34 -11.88 18.14 21.22
N PRO A 35 -10.56 18.38 21.21
CA PRO A 35 -9.82 18.54 19.97
C PRO A 35 -9.94 17.23 19.17
N ALA A 36 -10.60 17.33 18.02
CA ALA A 36 -10.64 16.27 17.04
C ALA A 36 -9.22 15.81 16.75
N ASN A 37 -8.99 14.50 16.86
CA ASN A 37 -7.83 13.75 16.38
C ASN A 37 -7.12 14.51 15.24
N GLN A 38 -6.04 15.23 15.56
CA GLN A 38 -5.18 15.77 14.52
C GLN A 38 -4.44 14.59 13.92
N LEU A 39 -4.97 14.12 12.78
CA LEU A 39 -4.19 13.35 11.82
C LEU A 39 -2.84 14.06 11.62
N PRO A 40 -1.71 13.35 11.58
CA PRO A 40 -0.43 13.98 11.28
C PRO A 40 -0.62 14.81 10.01
N LYS A 41 -0.34 16.12 10.09
CA LYS A 41 -0.44 17.04 8.95
C LYS A 41 0.32 16.39 7.80
N ILE A 42 -0.42 15.87 6.82
CA ILE A 42 0.13 15.14 5.70
C ILE A 42 1.06 16.12 4.99
N LYS A 43 2.38 15.96 5.15
CA LYS A 43 3.35 16.71 4.35
C LYS A 43 3.09 16.29 2.91
N LEU A 44 2.51 17.18 2.12
CA LEU A 44 2.30 16.94 0.70
C LEU A 44 3.66 16.60 0.07
N MET A 45 3.69 15.52 -0.69
CA MET A 45 4.89 15.07 -1.40
C MET A 45 5.36 16.20 -2.33
N LYS A 46 6.66 16.45 -2.39
CA LYS A 46 7.21 17.47 -3.31
C LYS A 46 7.46 16.85 -4.68
N LEU A 47 7.03 17.52 -5.74
CA LEU A 47 7.31 17.11 -7.12
C LEU A 47 8.51 17.89 -7.64
N ASP A 48 9.64 17.22 -7.82
CA ASP A 48 10.87 17.85 -8.33
C ASP A 48 11.08 17.66 -9.84
N GLY A 49 10.26 16.80 -10.47
CA GLY A 49 10.35 16.46 -11.88
C GLY A 49 10.24 14.96 -12.18
N GLU A 50 10.21 14.11 -11.15
CA GLU A 50 10.06 12.66 -11.33
C GLU A 50 8.68 12.29 -11.88
N LEU A 51 8.64 11.78 -13.12
CA LEU A 51 7.40 11.40 -13.82
C LEU A 51 6.57 10.38 -13.02
N SER A 52 7.22 9.49 -12.28
CA SER A 52 6.58 8.45 -11.47
C SER A 52 5.75 9.02 -10.30
N LEU A 53 6.09 10.23 -9.83
CA LEU A 53 5.47 10.88 -8.68
C LEU A 53 4.27 11.75 -9.06
N TRP A 54 4.08 12.04 -10.35
CA TRP A 54 2.96 12.85 -10.81
C TRP A 54 1.60 12.20 -10.47
N THR A 55 1.42 10.91 -10.79
CA THR A 55 0.17 10.19 -10.53
C THR A 55 -0.21 10.18 -9.03
N PRO A 56 0.65 9.74 -8.09
CA PRO A 56 0.30 9.76 -6.67
C PRO A 56 0.10 11.17 -6.12
N LEU A 57 0.87 12.17 -6.59
CA LEU A 57 0.68 13.57 -6.20
C LEU A 57 -0.66 14.11 -6.69
N SER A 58 -1.01 13.89 -7.96
CA SER A 58 -2.28 14.31 -8.54
C SER A 58 -3.46 13.73 -7.74
N GLU A 59 -3.42 12.45 -7.39
CA GLU A 59 -4.45 11.82 -6.56
C GLU A 59 -4.52 12.40 -5.14
N GLN A 60 -3.37 12.64 -4.50
CA GLN A 60 -3.34 13.28 -3.17
C GLN A 60 -3.85 14.73 -3.21
N PHE A 61 -3.66 15.44 -4.32
CA PHE A 61 -4.04 16.85 -4.48
C PHE A 61 -5.52 17.03 -4.89
N LYS A 62 -6.12 16.01 -5.53
CA LYS A 62 -7.50 16.05 -6.05
C LYS A 62 -8.54 16.38 -4.99
N GLN A 63 -8.62 15.60 -3.91
CA GLN A 63 -9.65 15.78 -2.89
C GLN A 63 -9.48 17.04 -2.02
N PRO A 64 -8.31 17.31 -1.42
CA PRO A 64 -8.16 18.43 -0.48
C PRO A 64 -8.08 19.80 -1.17
N THR A 65 -7.65 19.86 -2.43
CA THR A 65 -7.40 21.14 -3.11
C THR A 65 -8.28 21.32 -4.35
N HIS A 66 -8.25 20.39 -5.30
CA HIS A 66 -8.98 20.56 -6.58
C HIS A 66 -10.50 20.48 -6.41
N ASN A 67 -11.01 19.49 -5.68
CA ASN A 67 -12.45 19.26 -5.46
C ASN A 67 -13.02 20.06 -4.28
N ASN A 68 -12.17 20.73 -3.51
CA ASN A 68 -12.59 21.50 -2.35
C ASN A 68 -13.22 22.81 -2.79
N ARG A 69 -14.55 22.88 -2.75
CA ARG A 69 -15.34 24.07 -3.14
C ARG A 69 -15.10 25.29 -2.25
N ALA A 70 -14.51 25.12 -1.07
CA ALA A 70 -14.19 26.23 -0.17
C ALA A 70 -12.93 27.01 -0.60
N LEU A 71 -12.13 26.48 -1.54
CA LEU A 71 -10.93 27.16 -2.06
C LEU A 71 -11.25 27.91 -3.35
N THR A 72 -10.68 29.10 -3.50
CA THR A 72 -10.62 29.81 -4.77
C THR A 72 -9.50 29.25 -5.64
N ASP A 73 -9.59 29.40 -6.96
CA ASP A 73 -8.53 28.93 -7.87
C ASP A 73 -7.17 29.59 -7.59
N VAL A 74 -7.17 30.84 -7.12
CA VAL A 74 -5.95 31.53 -6.66
C VAL A 74 -5.30 30.78 -5.48
N ASN A 75 -6.10 30.39 -4.47
CA ASN A 75 -5.60 29.65 -3.31
C ASN A 75 -5.18 28.22 -3.68
N ARG A 76 -5.90 27.58 -4.61
CA ARG A 76 -5.50 26.29 -5.18
C ARG A 76 -4.15 26.39 -5.89
N PHE A 77 -3.93 27.46 -6.64
CA PHE A 77 -2.67 27.67 -7.35
C PHE A 77 -1.52 27.95 -6.38
N ALA A 78 -1.74 28.76 -5.34
CA ALA A 78 -0.74 28.97 -4.29
C ALA A 78 -0.36 27.65 -3.60
N CYS A 79 -1.34 26.80 -3.28
CA CYS A 79 -1.12 25.46 -2.75
C CYS A 79 -0.31 24.60 -3.73
N LEU A 80 -0.64 24.62 -5.03
CA LEU A 80 0.04 23.85 -6.06
C LEU A 80 1.52 24.27 -6.14
N ARG A 81 1.82 25.57 -6.18
CA ARG A 81 3.21 26.06 -6.18
C ARG A 81 4.01 25.64 -4.94
N SER A 82 3.35 25.46 -3.79
CA SER A 82 4.02 25.05 -2.54
C SER A 82 4.53 23.61 -2.55
N VAL A 83 3.95 22.76 -3.41
CA VAL A 83 4.31 21.33 -3.53
C VAL A 83 5.23 21.04 -4.72
N LEU A 84 5.49 22.03 -5.58
CA LEU A 84 6.38 21.88 -6.72
C LEU A 84 7.78 22.38 -6.36
N THR A 85 8.80 21.64 -6.77
CA THR A 85 10.21 22.04 -6.69
C THR A 85 10.91 21.78 -8.03
N GLY A 86 12.16 22.26 -8.15
CA GLY A 86 13.03 21.97 -9.29
C GLY A 86 12.36 22.18 -10.65
N ASP A 87 12.39 21.14 -11.48
CA ASP A 87 11.90 21.20 -12.86
C ASP A 87 10.39 21.44 -12.95
N ALA A 88 9.62 20.94 -11.98
CA ALA A 88 8.18 21.11 -11.97
C ALA A 88 7.77 22.53 -11.58
N ALA A 89 8.49 23.16 -10.65
CA ALA A 89 8.29 24.58 -10.32
C ALA A 89 8.70 25.48 -11.49
N SER A 90 9.84 25.19 -12.13
CA SER A 90 10.33 25.91 -13.31
C SER A 90 9.35 25.83 -14.49
N ALA A 91 8.63 24.72 -14.65
CA ALA A 91 7.67 24.54 -15.74
C ALA A 91 6.52 25.55 -15.75
N ILE A 92 6.14 26.08 -14.58
CA ILE A 92 5.01 27.02 -14.44
C ILE A 92 5.44 28.38 -13.88
N ALA A 93 6.75 28.63 -13.75
CA ALA A 93 7.28 29.83 -13.10
C ALA A 93 6.86 31.13 -13.81
N GLY A 94 6.64 31.08 -15.13
CA GLY A 94 6.19 32.21 -15.94
C GLY A 94 4.70 32.54 -15.80
N LEU A 95 3.90 31.68 -15.15
CA LEU A 95 2.47 31.93 -14.99
C LEU A 95 2.20 32.86 -13.80
N PRO A 96 1.42 33.95 -13.99
CA PRO A 96 0.98 34.78 -12.89
C PRO A 96 0.03 34.00 -11.98
N ALA A 97 0.10 34.23 -10.67
CA ALA A 97 -0.69 33.50 -9.66
C ALA A 97 -2.17 33.92 -9.64
N THR A 98 -2.86 33.77 -10.77
CA THR A 98 -4.26 34.14 -10.97
C THR A 98 -5.15 32.89 -11.11
N ALA A 99 -6.46 33.07 -10.94
CA ALA A 99 -7.43 31.99 -11.08
C ALA A 99 -7.42 31.36 -12.48
N SER A 100 -7.29 32.19 -13.53
CA SER A 100 -7.27 31.75 -14.93
C SER A 100 -6.06 30.88 -15.26
N CYS A 101 -4.91 31.15 -14.65
CA CYS A 101 -3.67 30.43 -14.91
C CYS A 101 -3.54 29.13 -14.10
N TYR A 102 -4.45 28.86 -13.15
CA TYR A 102 -4.44 27.59 -12.41
C TYR A 102 -4.70 26.38 -13.32
N CYS A 103 -5.70 26.49 -14.20
CA CYS A 103 -6.01 25.42 -15.17
C CYS A 103 -4.86 25.22 -16.15
N GLU A 104 -4.29 26.32 -16.66
CA GLU A 104 -3.13 26.30 -17.56
C GLU A 104 -1.90 25.66 -16.88
N ALA A 105 -1.62 25.99 -15.62
CA ALA A 105 -0.55 25.37 -14.85
C ALA A 105 -0.75 23.86 -14.71
N LEU A 106 -1.97 23.41 -14.41
CA LEU A 106 -2.28 21.98 -14.33
C LEU A 106 -2.08 21.27 -15.66
N ASP A 107 -2.46 21.90 -16.78
CA ASP A 107 -2.33 21.29 -18.09
C ASP A 107 -0.87 21.22 -18.55
N ILE A 108 -0.06 22.26 -18.29
CA ILE A 108 1.40 22.23 -18.48
C ILE A 108 2.02 21.08 -17.68
N LEU A 109 1.66 20.96 -16.40
CA LEU A 109 2.19 19.90 -15.54
C LEU A 109 1.75 18.52 -16.00
N LYS A 110 0.49 18.34 -16.43
CA LYS A 110 0.04 17.07 -17.02
C LYS A 110 0.80 16.76 -18.31
N GLN A 111 0.93 17.72 -19.22
CA GLN A 111 1.62 17.50 -20.50
C GLN A 111 3.10 17.13 -20.30
N ARG A 112 3.75 17.75 -19.31
CA ARG A 112 5.16 17.52 -19.03
C ARG A 112 5.41 16.28 -18.19
N PHE A 113 4.57 16.01 -17.19
CA PHE A 113 4.81 14.97 -16.17
C PHE A 113 3.84 13.78 -16.20
N ALA A 114 2.66 13.91 -16.80
CA ALA A 114 1.71 12.81 -17.02
C ALA A 114 1.95 12.08 -18.35
N LYS A 115 3.21 11.90 -18.75
CA LYS A 115 3.58 11.18 -19.97
C LYS A 115 3.44 9.68 -19.78
N THR A 116 2.19 9.21 -19.74
CA THR A 116 1.82 7.81 -19.57
C THR A 116 2.60 6.89 -20.52
N ASP A 117 2.79 7.30 -21.77
CA ASP A 117 3.54 6.52 -22.77
C ASP A 117 5.00 6.29 -22.37
N VAL A 118 5.67 7.31 -21.82
CA VAL A 118 7.06 7.20 -21.34
C VAL A 118 7.13 6.28 -20.12
N ILE A 119 6.13 6.34 -19.24
CA ILE A 119 6.07 5.47 -18.05
C ILE A 119 5.78 4.03 -18.46
N ILE A 120 4.87 3.80 -19.42
CA ILE A 120 4.62 2.48 -20.04
C ILE A 120 5.91 1.97 -20.68
N GLN A 121 6.61 2.80 -21.45
CA GLN A 121 7.89 2.44 -22.05
C GLN A 121 8.92 2.06 -20.99
N ALA A 122 9.01 2.78 -19.87
CA ALA A 122 9.92 2.43 -18.79
C ALA A 122 9.57 1.07 -18.14
N HIS A 123 8.28 0.79 -17.91
CA HIS A 123 7.85 -0.50 -17.38
C HIS A 123 8.11 -1.66 -18.35
N THR A 124 7.84 -1.46 -19.64
CA THR A 124 8.08 -2.47 -20.68
C THR A 124 9.57 -2.71 -20.91
N GLN A 125 10.39 -1.66 -20.95
CA GLN A 125 11.84 -1.78 -21.07
C GLN A 125 12.44 -2.58 -19.90
N ARG A 126 11.97 -2.34 -18.67
CA ARG A 126 12.40 -3.15 -17.50
C ARG A 126 12.00 -4.61 -17.59
N LEU A 127 10.92 -4.96 -18.29
CA LEU A 127 10.55 -6.37 -18.54
C LEU A 127 11.44 -7.01 -19.61
N ILE A 128 11.83 -6.24 -20.62
CA ILE A 128 12.69 -6.69 -21.73
C ILE A 128 14.14 -6.88 -21.26
N ASP A 129 14.67 -5.94 -20.48
CA ASP A 129 16.07 -5.92 -20.04
C ASP A 129 16.34 -6.81 -18.82
N MET A 130 15.35 -7.59 -18.38
CA MET A 130 15.55 -8.48 -17.24
C MET A 130 16.62 -9.53 -17.57
N ARG A 131 17.56 -9.69 -16.63
CA ARG A 131 18.56 -10.75 -16.73
C ARG A 131 17.88 -12.13 -16.59
N PRO A 132 18.14 -13.06 -17.52
CA PRO A 132 17.69 -14.44 -17.38
C PRO A 132 18.30 -15.09 -16.13
N VAL A 133 17.49 -15.85 -15.41
CA VAL A 133 17.94 -16.66 -14.28
C VAL A 133 18.71 -17.85 -14.83
N GLN A 134 19.98 -18.01 -14.42
CA GLN A 134 20.87 -19.01 -15.02
C GLN A 134 20.67 -20.40 -14.42
N SER A 135 20.37 -20.46 -13.13
CA SER A 135 20.24 -21.71 -12.38
C SER A 135 18.95 -21.71 -11.59
N SER A 136 18.23 -22.83 -11.62
CA SER A 136 17.03 -22.98 -10.80
C SER A 136 17.35 -22.97 -9.31
N ASN A 137 18.56 -23.36 -8.91
CA ASN A 137 18.99 -23.36 -7.51
C ASN A 137 19.28 -21.95 -6.97
N ASP A 138 19.37 -20.93 -7.83
CA ASP A 138 19.51 -19.55 -7.38
C ASP A 138 18.14 -18.96 -7.00
N LEU A 139 17.76 -19.18 -5.74
CA LEU A 139 16.51 -18.64 -5.18
C LEU A 139 16.46 -17.11 -5.19
N ARG A 140 17.62 -16.45 -5.09
CA ARG A 140 17.68 -14.99 -5.04
C ARG A 140 17.36 -14.40 -6.40
N GLU A 141 17.94 -14.96 -7.47
CA GLU A 141 17.62 -14.55 -8.84
C GLU A 141 16.16 -14.84 -9.19
N LEU A 142 15.64 -16.01 -8.82
CA LEU A 142 14.23 -16.35 -9.06
C LEU A 142 13.26 -15.41 -8.32
N ARG A 143 13.58 -15.05 -7.06
CA ARG A 143 12.81 -14.06 -6.29
C ARG A 143 12.89 -12.67 -6.91
N CYS A 144 14.07 -12.28 -7.40
CA CYS A 144 14.28 -10.98 -8.06
C CYS A 144 13.47 -10.88 -9.36
N LEU A 145 13.49 -11.93 -10.19
CA LEU A 145 12.67 -12.02 -11.40
C LEU A 145 11.18 -11.88 -11.06
N TYR A 146 10.68 -12.66 -10.09
CA TYR A 146 9.29 -12.57 -9.63
C TYR A 146 8.92 -11.15 -9.17
N GLY A 147 9.76 -10.54 -8.34
CA GLY A 147 9.54 -9.19 -7.83
C GLY A 147 9.51 -8.15 -8.95
N THR A 148 10.42 -8.28 -9.92
CA THR A 148 10.52 -7.37 -11.07
C THR A 148 9.28 -7.47 -11.95
N VAL A 149 8.94 -8.67 -12.42
CA VAL A 149 7.76 -8.90 -13.26
C VAL A 149 6.50 -8.43 -12.55
N ARG A 150 6.30 -8.80 -11.28
CA ARG A 150 5.12 -8.40 -10.50
C ARG A 150 5.01 -6.88 -10.35
N THR A 151 6.13 -6.19 -10.15
CA THR A 151 6.16 -4.73 -10.01
C THR A 151 5.82 -4.06 -11.33
N GLN A 152 6.40 -4.51 -12.45
CA GLN A 152 6.11 -3.89 -13.74
C GLN A 152 4.67 -4.20 -14.19
N SER A 153 4.17 -5.43 -14.02
CA SER A 153 2.77 -5.76 -14.33
C SER A 153 1.78 -4.92 -13.52
N ARG A 154 2.06 -4.64 -12.24
CA ARG A 154 1.24 -3.73 -11.42
C ARG A 154 1.28 -2.29 -11.96
N GLY A 155 2.45 -1.79 -12.33
CA GLY A 155 2.61 -0.46 -12.93
C GLY A 155 1.79 -0.31 -14.22
N LEU A 156 1.92 -1.28 -15.13
CA LEU A 156 1.14 -1.33 -16.38
C LEU A 156 -0.37 -1.38 -16.12
N LYS A 157 -0.81 -2.18 -15.14
CA LYS A 157 -2.22 -2.27 -14.74
C LYS A 157 -2.76 -0.95 -14.19
N THR A 158 -1.98 -0.24 -13.36
CA THR A 158 -2.34 1.09 -12.85
C THR A 158 -2.48 2.11 -13.98
N LEU A 159 -1.68 2.00 -15.03
CA LEU A 159 -1.77 2.83 -16.25
C LEU A 159 -2.87 2.36 -17.22
N ARG A 160 -3.72 1.41 -16.80
CA ARG A 160 -4.85 0.85 -17.58
C ARG A 160 -4.44 0.13 -18.86
N VAL A 161 -3.21 -0.38 -18.94
CA VAL A 161 -2.81 -1.29 -20.00
C VAL A 161 -3.47 -2.65 -19.75
N SER A 162 -4.11 -3.21 -20.78
CA SER A 162 -4.81 -4.50 -20.69
C SER A 162 -3.84 -5.62 -20.30
N GLU A 163 -4.25 -6.42 -19.31
CA GLU A 163 -3.50 -7.58 -18.81
C GLU A 163 -3.24 -8.59 -19.92
N ASP A 164 -4.23 -8.81 -20.78
CA ASP A 164 -4.12 -9.74 -21.91
C ASP A 164 -3.10 -9.26 -22.93
N SER A 165 -3.07 -7.95 -23.23
CA SER A 165 -2.16 -7.38 -24.23
C SER A 165 -0.70 -7.51 -23.83
N TYR A 166 -0.34 -7.07 -22.61
CA TYR A 166 1.05 -7.20 -22.16
C TYR A 166 1.39 -8.65 -21.80
N SER A 167 0.42 -9.45 -21.34
CA SER A 167 0.63 -10.86 -21.08
C SER A 167 1.01 -11.60 -22.37
N ALA A 168 0.24 -11.43 -23.44
CA ALA A 168 0.53 -12.06 -24.73
C ALA A 168 1.90 -11.63 -25.29
N MET A 169 2.25 -10.35 -25.13
CA MET A 169 3.51 -9.81 -25.64
C MET A 169 4.74 -10.31 -24.86
N PHE A 170 4.71 -10.28 -23.53
CA PHE A 170 5.90 -10.55 -22.71
C PHE A 170 6.01 -11.99 -22.24
N TYR A 171 4.93 -12.78 -22.24
CA TYR A 171 4.95 -14.17 -21.79
C TYR A 171 6.06 -15.02 -22.45
N PRO A 172 6.29 -14.99 -23.78
CA PRO A 172 7.39 -15.74 -24.40
C PRO A 172 8.78 -15.31 -23.92
N PHE A 173 8.97 -14.02 -23.63
CA PHE A 173 10.22 -13.49 -23.10
C PHE A 173 10.45 -13.98 -21.68
N LEU A 174 9.42 -13.95 -20.83
CA LEU A 174 9.51 -14.46 -19.45
C LEU A 174 9.87 -15.94 -19.39
N LEU A 175 9.32 -16.77 -20.30
CA LEU A 175 9.69 -18.18 -20.37
C LEU A 175 11.17 -18.37 -20.73
N LYS A 176 11.72 -17.54 -21.63
CA LYS A 176 13.15 -17.59 -22.00
C LYS A 176 14.05 -17.07 -20.87
N SER A 177 13.53 -16.22 -20.00
CA SER A 177 14.27 -15.70 -18.83
C SER A 177 14.34 -16.67 -17.66
N LEU A 178 13.74 -17.87 -17.78
CA LEU A 178 13.69 -18.89 -16.73
C LEU A 178 14.52 -20.13 -17.12
N PRO A 179 15.07 -20.87 -16.13
CA PRO A 179 15.72 -22.15 -16.37
C PRO A 179 14.76 -23.18 -16.96
N HIS A 180 15.28 -24.04 -17.83
CA HIS A 180 14.48 -25.03 -18.56
C HIS A 180 13.66 -25.97 -17.66
N ASP A 181 14.22 -26.40 -16.52
CA ASP A 181 13.55 -27.25 -15.54
C ASP A 181 12.34 -26.55 -14.89
N ILE A 182 12.47 -25.26 -14.54
CA ILE A 182 11.37 -24.44 -14.01
C ILE A 182 10.25 -24.30 -15.05
N VAL A 183 10.60 -24.02 -16.30
CA VAL A 183 9.63 -23.91 -17.41
C VAL A 183 8.94 -25.25 -17.66
N LEU A 184 9.68 -26.34 -17.63
CA LEU A 184 9.13 -27.68 -17.80
C LEU A 184 8.13 -28.02 -16.69
N ASP A 185 8.46 -27.72 -15.44
CA ASP A 185 7.57 -27.98 -14.30
C ASP A 185 6.35 -27.06 -14.30
N PHE A 186 6.50 -25.82 -14.73
CA PHE A 186 5.37 -24.93 -15.01
C PHE A 186 4.44 -25.53 -16.06
N ASN A 187 4.98 -25.94 -17.21
CA ASN A 187 4.18 -26.54 -18.29
C ASN A 187 3.47 -27.83 -17.84
N LYS A 188 4.14 -28.68 -17.05
CA LYS A 188 3.51 -29.85 -16.42
C LYS A 188 2.39 -29.43 -15.46
N ALA A 189 2.59 -28.39 -14.65
CA ALA A 189 1.59 -27.91 -13.71
C ALA A 189 0.34 -27.38 -14.44
N ILE A 190 0.52 -26.66 -15.55
CA ILE A 190 -0.57 -26.17 -16.40
C ILE A 190 -1.28 -27.34 -17.12
N ALA A 191 -0.53 -28.32 -17.64
CA ALA A 191 -1.11 -29.48 -18.31
C ALA A 191 -1.91 -30.39 -17.36
N ARG A 192 -1.46 -30.53 -16.11
CA ARG A 192 -2.14 -31.30 -15.05
C ARG A 192 -3.39 -30.60 -14.51
N GLN A 193 -3.54 -29.29 -14.72
CA GLN A 193 -4.78 -28.60 -14.41
C GLN A 193 -5.83 -29.00 -15.46
N ARG A 194 -6.71 -29.94 -15.13
CA ARG A 194 -7.94 -30.24 -15.88
C ARG A 194 -9.21 -29.98 -15.06
N THR A 195 -9.05 -29.66 -13.77
CA THR A 195 -10.12 -29.46 -12.80
C THR A 195 -9.70 -28.41 -11.77
N GLU A 196 -10.65 -27.56 -11.42
CA GLU A 196 -10.53 -26.34 -10.61
C GLU A 196 -9.70 -26.54 -9.33
N ARG A 197 -8.58 -25.81 -9.22
CA ARG A 197 -7.87 -25.66 -7.95
C ARG A 197 -8.19 -24.31 -7.33
N PRO A 198 -8.57 -24.25 -6.04
CA PRO A 198 -8.77 -22.99 -5.34
C PRO A 198 -7.51 -22.11 -5.42
N GLY A 199 -7.66 -20.88 -5.90
CA GLY A 199 -6.61 -19.84 -5.91
C GLY A 199 -5.74 -19.75 -7.17
N TRP A 200 -5.95 -20.58 -8.21
CA TRP A 200 -5.31 -20.38 -9.53
C TRP A 200 -6.19 -19.51 -10.46
N PRO A 201 -5.60 -18.74 -11.39
CA PRO A 201 -6.36 -17.98 -12.39
C PRO A 201 -7.20 -18.88 -13.30
N ASN A 202 -8.29 -18.33 -13.84
CA ASN A 202 -9.34 -19.04 -14.60
C ASN A 202 -8.79 -19.81 -15.82
N GLN A 203 -9.60 -20.76 -16.32
CA GLN A 203 -9.27 -21.70 -17.41
C GLN A 203 -8.72 -21.05 -18.70
N GLU A 204 -9.13 -19.83 -19.03
CA GLU A 204 -8.75 -19.12 -20.26
C GLU A 204 -7.32 -18.55 -20.23
N LEU A 205 -6.74 -18.38 -19.03
CA LEU A 205 -5.45 -17.69 -18.82
C LEU A 205 -4.27 -18.66 -18.60
N ARG A 206 -4.39 -19.93 -19.00
CA ARG A 206 -3.40 -20.99 -18.69
C ARG A 206 -1.97 -20.68 -19.11
N ALA A 207 -1.78 -19.93 -20.20
CA ALA A 207 -0.48 -19.47 -20.69
C ALA A 207 -0.34 -17.95 -20.56
N SER A 208 -0.53 -17.44 -19.34
CA SER A 208 -0.43 -16.02 -19.03
C SER A 208 0.69 -15.71 -18.05
N ILE A 209 1.12 -14.46 -18.03
CA ILE A 209 2.04 -13.92 -17.02
C ILE A 209 1.48 -14.09 -15.61
N VAL A 210 0.16 -14.01 -15.43
CA VAL A 210 -0.50 -14.17 -14.13
C VAL A 210 -0.29 -15.59 -13.59
N CYS A 211 -0.53 -16.60 -14.42
CA CYS A 211 -0.29 -18.00 -14.07
C CYS A 211 1.19 -18.26 -13.79
N LEU A 212 2.09 -17.72 -14.61
CA LEU A 212 3.52 -17.85 -14.43
C LEU A 212 3.98 -17.21 -13.11
N LEU A 213 3.53 -15.99 -12.81
CA LEU A 213 3.81 -15.30 -11.54
C LEU A 213 3.30 -16.10 -10.34
N PHE A 214 2.11 -16.69 -10.44
CA PHE A 214 1.55 -17.51 -9.38
C PHE A 214 2.39 -18.77 -9.15
N PHE A 215 2.80 -19.44 -10.22
CA PHE A 215 3.70 -20.60 -10.15
C PHE A 215 5.04 -20.24 -9.53
N ILE A 216 5.73 -19.21 -10.03
CA ILE A 216 7.05 -18.81 -9.52
C ILE A 216 6.95 -18.40 -8.06
N LYS A 217 5.91 -17.66 -7.66
CA LYS A 217 5.67 -17.31 -6.26
C LYS A 217 5.62 -18.57 -5.38
N ARG A 218 4.82 -19.55 -5.78
CA ARG A 218 4.69 -20.81 -5.03
C ARG A 218 5.99 -21.60 -5.00
N GLU A 219 6.73 -21.61 -6.10
CA GLU A 219 8.01 -22.30 -6.19
C GLU A 219 9.04 -21.66 -5.24
N VAL A 220 9.14 -20.33 -5.24
CA VAL A 220 10.00 -19.58 -4.32
C VAL A 220 9.61 -19.85 -2.86
N GLU A 221 8.32 -19.73 -2.52
CA GLU A 221 7.83 -20.00 -1.16
C GLU A 221 8.06 -21.46 -0.73
N SER A 222 7.94 -22.41 -1.65
CA SER A 222 8.20 -23.84 -1.39
C SER A 222 9.67 -24.08 -1.08
N ARG A 223 10.57 -23.55 -1.91
CA ARG A 223 12.02 -23.69 -1.73
C ARG A 223 12.52 -22.97 -0.47
N GLU A 224 11.93 -21.83 -0.12
CA GLU A 224 12.24 -21.15 1.14
C GLU A 224 11.87 -22.01 2.36
N ARG A 225 10.72 -22.68 2.33
CA ARG A 225 10.32 -23.62 3.40
C ARG A 225 11.27 -24.81 3.52
N THR A 226 11.77 -25.36 2.41
CA THR A 226 12.68 -26.51 2.44
C THR A 226 14.10 -26.14 2.85
N VAL A 227 14.55 -24.91 2.60
CA VAL A 227 15.83 -24.39 3.10
C VAL A 227 15.84 -24.29 4.63
N VAL A 228 14.75 -23.81 5.23
CA VAL A 228 14.62 -23.75 6.70
C VAL A 228 14.80 -25.13 7.34
N LEU A 229 14.22 -26.18 6.73
CA LEU A 229 14.37 -27.56 7.22
C LEU A 229 15.82 -28.06 7.14
N HIS A 230 16.57 -27.71 6.08
CA HIS A 230 17.98 -28.10 5.94
C HIS A 230 18.90 -27.39 6.94
N VAL A 231 18.63 -26.13 7.28
CA VAL A 231 19.40 -25.39 8.30
C VAL A 231 19.20 -26.04 9.67
N SER A 232 17.96 -26.31 10.07
CA SER A 232 17.66 -26.99 11.32
C SER A 232 18.30 -28.39 11.38
N ALA A 233 18.25 -29.16 10.29
CA ALA A 233 18.88 -30.48 10.24
C ALA A 233 20.42 -30.43 10.41
N LYS A 234 21.09 -29.45 9.78
CA LYS A 234 22.54 -29.26 9.94
C LYS A 234 22.92 -28.81 11.36
N GLU A 235 22.13 -27.94 11.98
CA GLU A 235 22.33 -27.53 13.38
C GLU A 235 22.18 -28.70 14.36
N HIS A 236 21.19 -29.57 14.13
CA HIS A 236 21.01 -30.79 14.92
C HIS A 236 22.18 -31.77 14.75
N MET A 237 22.68 -31.98 13.53
CA MET A 237 23.85 -32.85 13.30
C MET A 237 25.14 -32.28 13.91
N SER A 238 25.38 -30.96 13.80
CA SER A 238 26.54 -30.30 14.41
C SER A 238 26.51 -30.42 15.94
N LYS A 239 25.35 -30.20 16.57
CA LYS A 239 25.18 -30.38 18.02
C LYS A 239 25.42 -31.81 18.48
N CYS A 240 25.02 -32.82 17.69
CA CYS A 240 25.28 -34.23 17.96
C CYS A 240 26.77 -34.60 17.83
N GLN A 241 27.52 -33.97 16.92
CA GLN A 241 28.96 -34.19 16.79
C GLN A 241 29.75 -33.57 17.96
N ASP A 242 29.37 -32.37 18.41
CA ASP A 242 29.99 -31.72 19.58
C ASP A 242 29.73 -32.46 20.89
N THR A 243 28.54 -33.05 21.07
CA THR A 243 28.25 -33.89 22.25
C THR A 243 29.07 -35.17 22.25
N ARG A 244 29.38 -35.74 21.07
CA ARG A 244 30.18 -36.96 20.93
C ARG A 244 31.67 -36.74 21.21
N LEU A 245 32.21 -35.58 20.83
CA LEU A 245 33.60 -35.20 21.12
C LEU A 245 33.82 -34.88 22.62
N ARG A 246 32.81 -34.31 23.29
CA ARG A 246 32.89 -34.04 24.73
C ARG A 246 32.81 -35.30 25.60
N THR A 247 32.10 -36.34 25.18
CA THR A 247 32.03 -37.61 25.94
C THR A 247 33.28 -38.47 25.75
N SER A 248 33.99 -38.36 24.63
CA SER A 248 35.27 -39.07 24.41
C SER A 248 36.44 -38.48 25.21
N THR A 249 36.48 -37.16 25.44
CA THR A 249 37.57 -36.53 26.20
C THR A 249 37.46 -36.79 27.71
N THR A 250 36.25 -36.88 28.25
CA THR A 250 36.03 -37.15 29.69
C THR A 250 36.31 -38.61 30.07
N ALA A 251 36.23 -39.53 29.11
CA ALA A 251 36.55 -40.95 29.33
C ALA A 251 38.06 -41.24 29.36
N SER A 252 38.90 -40.40 28.71
CA SER A 252 40.35 -40.59 28.65
C SER A 252 41.12 -39.94 29.83
N SER A 253 40.45 -39.19 30.71
CA SER A 253 41.06 -38.56 31.90
C SER A 253 40.84 -39.35 33.20
N ARG A 254 40.23 -40.55 33.13
CA ARG A 254 40.12 -41.50 34.25
C ARG A 254 40.87 -42.79 33.90
N ARG A 255 42.18 -42.71 33.81
CA ARG A 255 43.09 -43.85 33.99
C ARG A 255 44.32 -43.38 34.75
#